data_AF-A0A2I0J331-F1
#
_entry.id   AF-A0A2I0J331-F1
#
_cell.length_a   1.000
_cell.length_b   1.000
_cell.length_c   1.000
_cell.angle_alpha   90.00
_cell.angle_beta   90.00
_cell.angle_gamma   90.00
#
_symmetry.space_group_name_H-M   'P 1'
#
loop_
_entity.id
_entity.type
_entity.pdbx_description
1 polymer ?
#
loop_
_entity_poly.entity_id
_entity_poly.type
_entity_poly.pdbx_seq_one_letter_code
_entity_poly.pdbx_strand_id
1 'polypeptide(L)'
;MDDEIEEGMVVDEDPQSLPGHRQADRRASGKSPYELLRESKSSVEDVVAKILAIKRQGHPKSQLRELVTQTFLHFVTLRQVNRTILLEEDRVKAETERAKAPVDFTTLQLHNLMYEKSHYIKAIKACKDFKSKYPDIELVPEEEFFRDAPEDIKGSVESNDAHSLMLKRLNFELFQRKELRKLHEQLEERKRSLLQTIANRKKFLSSLPSHLKSLKKASLPVQNQLGVLHSKKLKQHHSAELLPPPLYVVFSQLMAQKEAFEEKIDLEIIGSMKDAQTFVRQQANKDSGISSNQESSRLEDDVPDEEDDGQRRRKRPKKVPSKENLEHAGYYQVHPLKVILHIYDDETSDPKPVKLVTLKFEYMLKLNVVCVGIEAANEGPQDNILCNLFPDDTGLELPHQSAKLAGGDNLKFDVKRSSRPFKWAQHLAGIDFLPEVSPLLKAQENTSDEMSKSDVFASGLSLYRQQNRVETILQRIRSRKKAQLALV
;
A
#
# COMPACT_ATOMS: atom_id res chain seq x y z
N MET A 1 56.21 -13.75 37.33
CA MET A 1 55.91 -13.91 38.76
C MET A 1 55.30 -15.28 38.90
N ASP A 2 56.18 -16.26 38.83
CA ASP A 2 56.36 -17.30 39.85
C ASP A 2 55.35 -17.22 40.99
N ASP A 3 54.56 -18.28 41.16
CA ASP A 3 54.71 -19.09 42.36
C ASP A 3 54.11 -20.47 42.15
N GLU A 4 54.84 -21.41 42.72
CA GLU A 4 54.86 -22.84 42.49
C GLU A 4 53.63 -23.57 43.02
N ILE A 5 53.42 -24.72 42.40
CA ILE A 5 52.51 -25.79 42.80
C ILE A 5 53.09 -26.43 44.06
N GLU A 6 52.30 -26.53 45.14
CA GLU A 6 52.57 -27.49 46.20
C GLU A 6 51.36 -28.42 46.36
N GLU A 7 51.60 -29.67 45.97
CA GLU A 7 50.71 -30.82 46.07
C GLU A 7 50.47 -31.23 47.52
N GLY A 8 49.23 -31.63 47.80
CA GLY A 8 48.94 -32.87 48.51
C GLY A 8 49.50 -33.04 49.92
N MET A 9 48.63 -32.89 50.93
CA MET A 9 48.76 -33.70 52.14
C MET A 9 47.54 -34.61 52.27
N VAL A 10 47.86 -35.89 52.11
CA VAL A 10 46.98 -37.06 52.13
C VAL A 10 46.38 -37.24 53.52
N VAL A 11 45.12 -37.64 53.53
CA VAL A 11 44.35 -38.10 54.67
C VAL A 11 44.92 -39.44 55.14
N ASP A 12 45.49 -39.50 56.34
CA ASP A 12 45.58 -40.74 57.11
C ASP A 12 44.51 -40.69 58.21
N GLU A 13 43.35 -41.29 57.89
CA GLU A 13 42.39 -41.73 58.90
C GLU A 13 42.90 -43.05 59.48
N ASP A 14 43.46 -42.99 60.68
CA ASP A 14 43.69 -44.16 61.53
C ASP A 14 42.53 -44.26 62.55
N PRO A 15 41.61 -45.23 62.42
CA PRO A 15 40.46 -45.36 63.31
C PRO A 15 40.81 -46.25 64.48
N GLN A 16 41.76 -45.87 65.34
CA GLN A 16 42.04 -46.65 66.56
C GLN A 16 42.93 -45.93 67.59
N SER A 17 42.35 -45.03 68.38
CA SER A 17 42.72 -44.89 69.81
C SER A 17 41.76 -43.94 70.52
N LEU A 18 40.66 -44.48 71.04
CA LEU A 18 39.98 -43.87 72.19
C LEU A 18 40.84 -44.20 73.42
N PRO A 19 41.50 -43.25 74.10
CA PRO A 19 41.93 -43.49 75.46
C PRO A 19 40.66 -43.37 76.31
N GLY A 20 40.01 -44.50 76.52
CA GLY A 20 39.10 -44.66 77.63
C GLY A 20 39.86 -44.38 78.92
N HIS A 21 39.78 -43.14 79.41
CA HIS A 21 40.09 -42.87 80.80
C HIS A 21 38.92 -43.37 81.65
N ARG A 22 38.98 -44.68 81.89
CA ARG A 22 38.52 -45.30 83.12
C ARG A 22 39.10 -44.52 84.31
N GLN A 23 38.37 -43.53 84.80
CA GLN A 23 38.37 -43.18 86.22
C GLN A 23 37.12 -43.78 86.88
N ALA A 24 36.92 -45.07 86.63
CA ALA A 24 36.17 -45.94 87.52
C ALA A 24 37.21 -46.80 88.24
N ASP A 25 37.98 -46.19 89.15
CA ASP A 25 38.67 -46.91 90.22
C ASP A 25 39.34 -45.93 91.19
N ARG A 26 38.54 -45.45 92.15
CA ARG A 26 38.98 -45.02 93.51
C ARG A 26 37.79 -44.66 94.39
N ARG A 27 36.71 -45.45 94.36
CA ARG A 27 35.86 -45.60 95.56
C ARG A 27 36.42 -46.76 96.37
N ALA A 28 37.65 -46.58 96.87
CA ALA A 28 38.14 -47.41 97.95
C ALA A 28 37.26 -47.15 99.16
N SER A 29 36.78 -48.23 99.76
CA SER A 29 35.92 -48.30 100.94
C SER A 29 36.25 -47.24 102.01
N GLY A 30 35.46 -46.18 102.06
CA GLY A 30 35.47 -45.17 103.09
C GLY A 30 34.11 -44.46 103.05
N LYS A 31 33.50 -44.25 104.23
CA LYS A 31 32.27 -43.44 104.35
C LYS A 31 32.48 -42.11 103.61
N SER A 32 31.47 -41.63 102.88
CA SER A 32 31.57 -40.36 102.15
C SER A 32 32.02 -39.24 103.12
N PRO A 33 32.88 -38.29 102.73
CA PRO A 33 33.26 -37.17 103.59
C PRO A 33 32.04 -36.44 104.16
N TYR A 34 30.94 -36.37 103.42
CA TYR A 34 29.66 -35.83 103.88
C TYR A 34 28.94 -36.69 104.92
N GLU A 35 29.08 -38.02 104.84
CA GLU A 35 28.56 -38.97 105.84
C GLU A 35 29.38 -38.89 107.13
N LEU A 36 30.71 -38.82 107.03
CA LEU A 36 31.63 -38.62 108.16
C LEU A 36 31.39 -37.27 108.85
N LEU A 37 31.08 -36.22 108.08
CA LEU A 37 30.72 -34.91 108.63
C LEU A 37 29.43 -35.00 109.45
N ARG A 38 28.42 -35.70 108.91
CA ARG A 38 27.13 -35.93 109.58
C ARG A 38 27.30 -36.73 110.87
N GLU A 39 28.09 -37.80 110.82
CA GLU A 39 28.38 -38.67 111.97
C GLU A 39 29.18 -37.95 113.05
N SER A 40 30.22 -37.18 112.67
CA SER A 40 31.00 -36.36 113.59
C SER A 40 30.15 -35.25 114.21
N LYS A 41 29.23 -34.64 113.46
CA LYS A 41 28.28 -33.65 113.98
C LYS A 41 27.33 -34.28 115.02
N SER A 42 26.71 -35.41 114.68
CA SER A 42 25.80 -36.13 115.60
C SER A 42 26.53 -36.55 116.88
N SER A 43 27.79 -37.01 116.75
CA SER A 43 28.62 -37.39 117.89
C SER A 43 28.95 -36.20 118.82
N VAL A 44 29.21 -35.01 118.26
CA VAL A 44 29.37 -33.77 119.05
C VAL A 44 28.07 -33.40 119.75
N GLU A 45 26.94 -33.43 119.04
CA GLU A 45 25.61 -33.11 119.60
C GLU A 45 25.26 -34.05 120.77
N ASP A 46 25.54 -35.35 120.64
CA ASP A 46 25.32 -36.35 121.68
C ASP A 46 26.21 -36.15 122.91
N VAL A 47 27.50 -35.83 122.72
CA VAL A 47 28.43 -35.57 123.84
C VAL A 47 28.06 -34.26 124.54
N VAL A 48 27.68 -33.21 123.80
CA VAL A 48 27.20 -31.94 124.37
C VAL A 48 25.88 -32.13 125.13
N ALA A 49 24.95 -32.95 124.62
CA ALA A 49 23.74 -33.30 125.34
C ALA A 49 24.03 -34.01 126.68
N LYS A 50 25.01 -34.92 126.71
CA LYS A 50 25.49 -35.58 127.94
C LYS A 50 26.15 -34.59 128.92
N ILE A 51 26.96 -33.64 128.42
CA ILE A 51 27.55 -32.56 129.24
C ILE A 51 26.45 -31.70 129.89
N LEU A 52 25.42 -31.32 129.13
CA LEU A 52 24.29 -30.54 129.64
C LEU A 52 23.48 -31.31 130.71
N ALA A 53 23.27 -32.61 130.52
CA ALA A 53 22.59 -33.46 131.50
C ALA A 53 23.38 -33.57 132.83
N ILE A 54 24.69 -33.78 132.77
CA ILE A 54 25.58 -33.86 133.94
C ILE A 54 25.63 -32.53 134.70
N LYS A 55 25.68 -31.39 133.97
CA LYS A 55 25.67 -30.04 134.57
C LYS A 55 24.35 -29.70 135.27
N ARG A 56 23.21 -30.28 134.83
CA ARG A 56 21.90 -30.13 135.48
C ARG A 56 21.75 -30.97 136.75
N GLN A 57 22.50 -32.07 136.89
CA GLN A 57 22.35 -33.05 137.98
C GLN A 57 23.41 -32.93 139.10
N GLY A 58 24.39 -32.03 138.99
CA GLY A 58 25.33 -31.70 140.08
C GLY A 58 26.49 -32.69 140.30
N HIS A 59 26.83 -33.50 139.30
CA HIS A 59 27.86 -34.56 139.35
C HIS A 59 29.32 -34.07 139.35
N PRO A 60 30.32 -34.89 139.76
CA PRO A 60 31.72 -34.48 139.95
C PRO A 60 32.46 -33.99 138.70
N LYS A 61 33.33 -32.98 138.86
CA LYS A 61 34.08 -32.28 137.80
C LYS A 61 35.00 -33.17 136.93
N SER A 62 35.31 -34.39 137.36
CA SER A 62 36.19 -35.33 136.63
C SER A 62 35.55 -35.91 135.37
N GLN A 63 34.25 -36.29 135.42
CA GLN A 63 33.51 -36.82 134.26
C GLN A 63 33.29 -35.73 133.19
N LEU A 64 33.17 -34.48 133.62
CA LEU A 64 33.08 -33.33 132.72
C LEU A 64 34.39 -33.15 131.91
N ARG A 65 35.55 -33.39 132.53
CA ARG A 65 36.85 -33.25 131.86
C ARG A 65 37.01 -34.26 130.72
N GLU A 66 36.60 -35.52 130.95
CA GLU A 66 36.67 -36.59 129.94
C GLU A 66 35.73 -36.31 128.74
N LEU A 67 34.49 -35.89 128.99
CA LEU A 67 33.54 -35.53 127.93
C LEU A 67 33.98 -34.28 127.16
N VAL A 68 34.62 -33.32 127.82
CA VAL A 68 35.23 -32.15 127.16
C VAL A 68 36.39 -32.60 126.25
N THR A 69 37.26 -33.50 126.71
CA THR A 69 38.31 -34.09 125.86
C THR A 69 37.73 -34.86 124.67
N GLN A 70 36.66 -35.63 124.86
CA GLN A 70 35.96 -36.33 123.78
C GLN A 70 35.34 -35.35 122.77
N THR A 71 34.76 -34.24 123.25
CA THR A 71 34.23 -33.16 122.40
C THR A 71 35.34 -32.52 121.57
N PHE A 72 36.50 -32.22 122.16
CA PHE A 72 37.65 -31.69 121.44
C PHE A 72 38.16 -32.66 120.37
N LEU A 73 38.20 -33.96 120.66
CA LEU A 73 38.58 -34.97 119.68
C LEU A 73 37.59 -34.99 118.50
N HIS A 74 36.28 -34.92 118.76
CA HIS A 74 35.28 -34.82 117.72
C HIS A 74 35.34 -33.50 116.91
N PHE A 75 35.76 -32.39 117.52
CA PHE A 75 36.03 -31.14 116.77
C PHE A 75 37.26 -31.24 115.88
N VAL A 76 38.31 -31.95 116.32
CA VAL A 76 39.47 -32.24 115.48
C VAL A 76 39.07 -33.12 114.30
N THR A 77 38.26 -34.16 114.51
CA THR A 77 37.74 -34.98 113.39
C THR A 77 36.86 -34.17 112.45
N LEU A 78 35.99 -33.30 112.97
CA LEU A 78 35.14 -32.40 112.16
C LEU A 78 35.98 -31.45 111.30
N ARG A 79 37.04 -30.84 111.88
CA ARG A 79 37.98 -29.99 111.14
C ARG A 79 38.73 -30.77 110.06
N GLN A 80 39.15 -31.99 110.36
CA GLN A 80 39.82 -32.86 109.40
C GLN A 80 38.90 -33.23 108.23
N VAL A 81 37.67 -33.64 108.51
CA VAL A 81 36.67 -33.98 107.47
C VAL A 81 36.34 -32.75 106.63
N ASN A 82 36.14 -31.57 107.24
CA ASN A 82 35.89 -30.33 106.51
C ASN A 82 37.08 -29.97 105.59
N ARG A 83 38.32 -30.13 106.06
CA ARG A 83 39.52 -29.95 105.23
C ARG A 83 39.54 -30.92 104.06
N THR A 84 39.18 -32.19 104.26
CA THR A 84 39.11 -33.18 103.17
C THR A 84 38.04 -32.81 102.15
N ILE A 85 36.87 -32.33 102.58
CA ILE A 85 35.82 -31.86 101.66
C ILE A 85 36.31 -30.68 100.82
N LEU A 86 36.92 -29.67 101.44
CA LEU A 86 37.44 -28.49 100.73
C LEU A 86 38.54 -28.87 99.72
N LEU A 87 39.43 -29.80 100.09
CA LEU A 87 40.46 -30.29 99.17
C LEU A 87 39.88 -31.09 97.99
N GLU A 88 38.83 -31.89 98.21
CA GLU A 88 38.14 -32.58 97.12
C GLU A 88 37.36 -31.60 96.24
N GLU A 89 36.74 -30.57 96.81
CA GLU A 89 36.09 -29.50 96.05
C GLU A 89 37.10 -28.77 95.15
N ASP A 90 38.25 -28.38 95.71
CA ASP A 90 39.35 -27.77 94.94
C ASP A 90 39.87 -28.72 93.85
N ARG A 91 39.96 -30.03 94.14
CA ARG A 91 40.37 -31.06 93.17
C ARG A 91 39.39 -31.17 92.01
N VAL A 92 38.08 -31.29 92.29
CA VAL A 92 37.03 -31.40 91.28
C VAL A 92 36.93 -30.12 90.46
N LYS A 93 37.07 -28.95 91.11
CA LYS A 93 37.10 -27.66 90.43
C LYS A 93 38.28 -27.56 89.47
N ALA A 94 39.48 -27.94 89.91
CA ALA A 94 40.68 -27.96 89.06
C ALA A 94 40.58 -28.98 87.91
N GLU A 95 39.97 -30.13 88.15
CA GLU A 95 39.71 -31.15 87.13
C GLU A 95 38.70 -30.65 86.07
N THR A 96 37.60 -30.04 86.53
CA THR A 96 36.58 -29.46 85.65
C THR A 96 37.13 -28.30 84.82
N GLU A 97 37.92 -27.41 85.44
CA GLU A 97 38.56 -26.30 84.71
C GLU A 97 39.58 -26.81 83.68
N ARG A 98 40.33 -27.88 84.00
CA ARG A 98 41.25 -28.52 83.05
C ARG A 98 40.51 -29.19 81.90
N ALA A 99 39.34 -29.81 82.16
CA ALA A 99 38.52 -30.43 81.13
C ALA A 99 37.77 -29.41 80.26
N LYS A 100 37.46 -28.22 80.80
CA LYS A 100 36.81 -27.13 80.08
C LYS A 100 37.69 -26.57 78.96
N ALA A 101 38.97 -26.33 79.21
CA ALA A 101 39.90 -25.76 78.21
C ALA A 101 39.95 -26.50 76.85
N PRO A 102 40.11 -27.84 76.77
CA PRO A 102 40.08 -28.56 75.50
C PRO A 102 38.69 -28.58 74.85
N VAL A 103 37.60 -28.54 75.63
CA VAL A 103 36.24 -28.43 75.10
C VAL A 103 36.01 -27.06 74.45
N ASP A 104 36.45 -25.99 75.10
CA ASP A 104 36.35 -24.63 74.54
C ASP A 104 37.20 -24.51 73.26
N PHE A 105 38.40 -25.09 73.25
CA PHE A 105 39.28 -25.11 72.09
C PHE A 105 38.65 -25.86 70.90
N THR A 106 38.15 -27.07 71.12
CA THR A 106 37.51 -27.87 70.06
C THR A 106 36.20 -27.24 69.58
N THR A 107 35.44 -26.60 70.46
CA THR A 107 34.25 -25.82 70.09
C THR A 107 34.60 -24.63 69.20
N LEU A 108 35.71 -23.94 69.48
CA LEU A 108 36.20 -22.86 68.64
C LEU A 108 36.64 -23.37 67.26
N GLN A 109 37.35 -24.50 67.21
CA GLN A 109 37.71 -25.14 65.93
C GLN A 109 36.47 -25.52 65.11
N LEU A 110 35.46 -26.11 65.75
CA LEU A 110 34.18 -26.42 65.11
C LEU A 110 33.51 -25.16 64.56
N HIS A 111 33.52 -24.07 65.32
CA HIS A 111 32.94 -22.80 64.88
C HIS A 111 33.66 -22.24 63.65
N ASN A 112 35.00 -22.30 63.62
CA ASN A 112 35.80 -21.89 62.47
C ASN A 112 35.46 -22.72 61.22
N LEU A 113 35.41 -24.05 61.34
CA LEU A 113 35.03 -24.95 60.24
C LEU A 113 33.59 -24.71 59.75
N MET A 114 32.68 -24.42 60.68
CA MET A 114 31.30 -24.07 60.34
C MET A 114 31.20 -22.77 59.55
N TYR A 115 32.02 -21.76 59.88
CA TYR A 115 32.10 -20.53 59.09
C TYR A 115 32.66 -20.80 57.71
N GLU A 116 33.74 -21.56 57.61
CA GLU A 116 34.37 -21.92 56.35
C GLU A 116 33.39 -22.69 55.43
N LYS A 117 32.70 -23.70 55.97
CA LYS A 117 31.63 -24.41 55.26
C LYS A 117 30.54 -23.45 54.78
N SER A 118 30.08 -22.54 55.63
CA SER A 118 29.05 -21.56 55.27
C SER A 118 29.54 -20.60 54.18
N HIS A 119 30.80 -20.19 54.24
CA HIS A 119 31.45 -19.38 53.21
C HIS A 119 31.49 -20.11 51.87
N TYR A 120 31.96 -21.36 51.84
CA TYR A 120 31.99 -22.15 50.59
C TYR A 120 30.60 -22.44 50.05
N ILE A 121 29.60 -22.73 50.90
CA ILE A 121 28.22 -22.91 50.45
C ILE A 121 27.69 -21.62 49.80
N LYS A 122 27.99 -20.45 50.38
CA LYS A 122 27.62 -19.15 49.79
C LYS A 122 28.36 -18.91 48.47
N ALA A 123 29.64 -19.24 48.38
CA ALA A 123 30.42 -19.11 47.16
C ALA A 123 29.90 -20.04 46.04
N ILE A 124 29.67 -21.31 46.35
CA ILE A 124 29.07 -22.29 45.43
C ILE A 124 27.70 -21.81 44.97
N LYS A 125 26.86 -21.31 45.87
CA LYS A 125 25.55 -20.76 45.51
C LYS A 125 25.69 -19.57 44.57
N ALA A 126 26.60 -18.63 44.85
CA ALA A 126 26.87 -17.50 43.97
C ALA A 126 27.33 -17.95 42.56
N CYS A 127 28.17 -18.99 42.47
CA CYS A 127 28.60 -19.58 41.20
C CYS A 127 27.46 -20.30 40.48
N LYS A 128 26.58 -21.02 41.19
CA LYS A 128 25.44 -21.74 40.60
C LYS A 128 24.30 -20.82 40.17
N ASP A 129 24.09 -19.72 40.91
CA ASP A 129 23.10 -18.70 40.59
C ASP A 129 23.56 -17.79 39.43
N PHE A 130 24.79 -17.99 38.93
CA PHE A 130 25.26 -17.32 37.72
C PHE A 130 24.42 -17.76 36.53
N LYS A 131 23.66 -16.80 35.98
CA LYS A 131 22.97 -16.95 34.71
C LYS A 131 23.76 -16.19 33.66
N SER A 132 24.09 -16.85 32.56
CA SER A 132 24.63 -16.16 31.40
C SER A 132 23.58 -15.17 30.87
N LYS A 133 24.02 -14.18 30.08
CA LYS A 133 23.13 -13.18 29.47
C LYS A 133 22.05 -13.81 28.57
N TYR A 134 22.25 -15.04 28.13
CA TYR A 134 21.37 -15.76 27.22
C TYR A 134 21.23 -17.23 27.68
N PRO A 135 20.35 -17.51 28.64
CA PRO A 135 20.21 -18.85 29.21
C PRO A 135 19.53 -19.84 28.26
N ASP A 136 18.53 -19.38 27.50
CA ASP A 136 17.75 -20.21 26.56
C ASP A 136 17.80 -19.58 25.16
N ILE A 137 18.93 -19.72 24.48
CA ILE A 137 19.04 -19.32 23.07
C ILE A 137 18.30 -20.37 22.24
N GLU A 138 17.31 -19.93 21.47
CA GLU A 138 16.71 -20.76 20.43
C GLU A 138 17.75 -21.00 19.34
N LEU A 139 18.19 -22.25 19.22
CA LEU A 139 19.19 -22.68 18.25
C LEU A 139 18.52 -23.38 17.07
N VAL A 140 19.18 -23.35 15.92
CA VAL A 140 18.80 -24.16 14.76
C VAL A 140 18.64 -25.63 15.18
N PRO A 141 17.54 -26.30 14.77
CA PRO A 141 17.31 -27.72 15.06
C PRO A 141 18.49 -28.60 14.63
N GLU A 142 18.68 -29.71 15.33
CA GLU A 142 19.84 -30.58 15.10
C GLU A 142 19.83 -31.13 13.68
N GLU A 143 18.64 -31.47 13.17
CA GLU A 143 18.39 -32.02 11.86
C GLU A 143 18.82 -31.05 10.75
N GLU A 144 18.51 -29.76 10.93
CA GLU A 144 18.88 -28.72 9.98
C GLU A 144 20.38 -28.43 10.02
N PHE A 145 20.98 -28.42 11.21
CA PHE A 145 22.43 -28.30 11.36
C PHE A 145 23.18 -29.44 10.68
N PHE A 146 22.78 -30.70 10.90
CA PHE A 146 23.45 -31.84 10.26
C PHE A 146 23.20 -31.92 8.75
N ARG A 147 22.08 -31.38 8.26
CA ARG A 147 21.82 -31.30 6.81
C ARG A 147 22.64 -30.20 6.15
N ASP A 148 22.55 -28.97 6.66
CA ASP A 148 22.96 -27.77 5.93
C ASP A 148 24.31 -27.19 6.36
N ALA A 149 24.87 -27.62 7.50
CA ALA A 149 26.16 -27.09 7.94
C ALA A 149 27.32 -27.57 7.03
N PRO A 150 28.26 -26.68 6.65
CA PRO A 150 29.49 -27.06 5.95
C PRO A 150 30.32 -28.09 6.75
N GLU A 151 31.03 -28.97 6.04
CA GLU A 151 31.85 -30.01 6.68
C GLU A 151 32.95 -29.43 7.60
N ASP A 152 33.49 -28.27 7.25
CA ASP A 152 34.46 -27.52 8.06
C ASP A 152 33.93 -27.13 9.45
N ILE A 153 32.61 -26.91 9.58
CA ILE A 153 31.95 -26.55 10.84
C ILE A 153 31.42 -27.80 11.55
N LYS A 154 31.03 -28.84 10.80
CA LYS A 154 30.59 -30.12 11.35
C LYS A 154 31.73 -30.79 12.13
N GLY A 155 32.90 -30.96 11.53
CA GLY A 155 34.07 -31.63 12.13
C GLY A 155 33.75 -33.01 12.75
N SER A 156 34.75 -33.72 13.31
CA SER A 156 34.46 -34.94 14.07
C SER A 156 33.70 -34.54 15.35
N VAL A 157 32.39 -34.76 15.37
CA VAL A 157 31.61 -34.68 16.60
C VAL A 157 31.96 -35.92 17.39
N GLU A 158 32.87 -35.81 18.36
CA GLU A 158 32.94 -36.82 19.41
C GLU A 158 31.60 -36.80 20.15
N SER A 159 30.85 -37.87 19.98
CA SER A 159 29.38 -37.95 20.07
C SER A 159 28.76 -37.68 21.46
N ASN A 160 29.51 -37.20 22.45
CA ASN A 160 29.07 -37.18 23.84
C ASN A 160 29.14 -35.83 24.57
N ASP A 161 29.64 -34.73 23.95
CA ASP A 161 29.63 -33.41 24.59
C ASP A 161 28.56 -32.47 24.01
N ALA A 162 27.46 -32.30 24.76
CA ALA A 162 26.35 -31.41 24.41
C ALA A 162 26.80 -29.95 24.27
N HIS A 163 27.81 -29.51 25.04
CA HIS A 163 28.33 -28.14 24.97
C HIS A 163 29.08 -27.89 23.66
N SER A 164 29.95 -28.82 23.24
CA SER A 164 30.65 -28.74 21.94
C SER A 164 29.68 -28.71 20.76
N LEU A 165 28.59 -29.49 20.83
CA LEU A 165 27.54 -29.46 19.82
C LEU A 165 26.81 -28.11 19.77
N MET A 166 26.49 -27.53 20.93
CA MET A 166 25.90 -26.19 21.04
C MET A 166 26.80 -25.11 20.42
N LEU A 167 28.11 -25.13 20.70
CA LEU A 167 29.06 -24.17 20.13
C LEU A 167 29.16 -24.27 18.60
N LYS A 168 29.15 -25.49 18.05
CA LYS A 168 29.15 -25.70 16.59
C LYS A 168 27.87 -25.17 15.94
N ARG A 169 26.71 -25.35 16.56
CA ARG A 169 25.44 -24.76 16.09
C ARG A 169 25.47 -23.24 16.09
N LEU A 170 25.98 -22.64 17.17
CA LEU A 170 26.16 -21.19 17.26
C LEU A 170 27.09 -20.65 16.17
N ASN A 171 28.20 -21.36 15.89
CA ASN A 171 29.11 -20.98 14.81
C ASN A 171 28.46 -21.11 13.43
N PHE A 172 27.65 -22.15 13.21
CA PHE A 172 26.88 -22.30 11.99
C PHE A 172 25.86 -21.17 11.79
N GLU A 173 25.11 -20.80 12.83
CA GLU A 173 24.22 -19.65 12.77
C GLU A 173 24.96 -18.34 12.50
N LEU A 174 26.10 -18.13 13.15
CA LEU A 174 26.93 -16.96 12.90
C LEU A 174 27.38 -16.90 11.43
N PHE A 175 27.79 -18.03 10.87
CA PHE A 175 28.14 -18.16 9.46
C PHE A 175 26.95 -17.81 8.56
N GLN A 176 25.79 -18.42 8.80
CA GLN A 176 24.57 -18.12 8.05
C GLN A 176 24.19 -16.63 8.11
N ARG A 177 24.23 -16.02 9.30
CA ARG A 177 23.91 -14.59 9.48
C ARG A 177 24.89 -13.68 8.76
N LYS A 178 26.17 -14.06 8.65
CA LYS A 178 27.18 -13.32 7.87
C LYS A 178 26.89 -13.41 6.37
N GLU A 179 26.62 -14.59 5.84
CA GLU A 179 26.30 -14.78 4.43
C GLU A 179 24.98 -14.07 4.04
N LEU A 180 23.94 -14.18 4.87
CA LEU A 180 22.69 -13.46 4.68
C LEU A 180 22.89 -11.94 4.68
N ARG A 181 23.75 -11.41 5.57
CA ARG A 181 24.08 -9.98 5.58
C ARG A 181 24.78 -9.55 4.29
N LYS A 182 25.74 -10.34 3.81
CA LYS A 182 26.45 -10.07 2.55
C LYS A 182 25.50 -10.08 1.36
N LEU A 183 24.59 -11.06 1.29
CA LEU A 183 23.56 -11.10 0.27
C LEU A 183 22.60 -9.91 0.36
N HIS A 184 22.19 -9.53 1.56
CA HIS A 184 21.34 -8.37 1.79
C HIS A 184 21.99 -7.08 1.28
N GLU A 185 23.28 -6.87 1.56
CA GLU A 185 24.04 -5.71 1.10
C GLU A 185 24.12 -5.66 -0.44
N GLN A 186 24.40 -6.80 -1.09
CA GLN A 186 24.40 -6.90 -2.56
C GLN A 186 23.02 -6.59 -3.17
N LEU A 187 21.95 -7.08 -2.55
CA LEU A 187 20.58 -6.81 -3.01
C LEU A 187 20.18 -5.33 -2.83
N GLU A 188 20.59 -4.71 -1.73
CA GLU A 188 20.37 -3.28 -1.51
C GLU A 188 21.16 -2.41 -2.52
N GLU A 189 22.39 -2.78 -2.86
CA GLU A 189 23.14 -2.10 -3.91
C GLU A 189 22.45 -2.22 -5.28
N ARG A 190 21.99 -3.43 -5.64
CA ARG A 190 21.22 -3.67 -6.88
C ARG A 190 19.92 -2.88 -6.91
N LYS A 191 19.23 -2.78 -5.78
CA LYS A 191 18.02 -1.97 -5.66
C LYS A 191 18.30 -0.48 -5.88
N ARG A 192 19.38 0.06 -5.30
CA ARG A 192 19.80 1.45 -5.50
C ARG A 192 20.12 1.75 -6.97
N SER A 193 20.88 0.87 -7.65
CA SER A 193 21.22 1.06 -9.07
C SER A 193 19.99 1.01 -9.99
N LEU A 194 19.04 0.12 -9.70
CA LEU A 194 17.76 0.06 -10.42
C LEU A 194 16.91 1.32 -10.20
N LEU A 195 16.82 1.80 -8.96
CA LEU A 195 16.10 3.04 -8.66
C LEU A 195 16.71 4.25 -9.38
N GLN A 196 18.03 4.35 -9.43
CA GLN A 196 18.72 5.39 -10.20
C GLN A 196 18.43 5.28 -11.70
N THR A 197 18.45 4.06 -12.25
CA THR A 197 18.11 3.82 -13.67
C THR A 197 16.66 4.23 -13.97
N ILE A 198 15.72 3.89 -13.09
CA ILE A 198 14.31 4.31 -13.21
C ILE A 198 14.19 5.83 -13.15
N ALA A 199 14.87 6.49 -12.22
CA ALA A 199 14.85 7.95 -12.10
C ALA A 199 15.40 8.62 -13.38
N ASN A 200 16.50 8.11 -13.94
CA ASN A 200 17.06 8.61 -15.19
C ASN A 200 16.11 8.41 -16.38
N ARG A 201 15.49 7.23 -16.48
CA ARG A 201 14.46 6.96 -17.53
C ARG A 201 13.24 7.85 -17.37
N LYS A 202 12.77 8.10 -16.15
CA LYS A 202 11.67 9.04 -15.88
C LYS A 202 12.03 10.45 -16.31
N LYS A 203 13.24 10.92 -15.97
CA LYS A 203 13.74 12.24 -16.41
C LYS A 203 13.78 12.34 -17.95
N PHE A 204 14.28 11.31 -18.63
CA PHE A 204 14.28 11.25 -20.10
C PHE A 204 12.86 11.27 -20.69
N LEU A 205 11.94 10.48 -20.12
CA LEU A 205 10.55 10.47 -20.57
C LEU A 205 9.85 11.81 -20.34
N SER A 206 10.13 12.51 -19.23
CA SER A 206 9.58 13.84 -18.96
C SER A 206 10.14 14.93 -19.89
N SER A 207 11.37 14.78 -20.40
CA SER A 207 11.95 15.73 -21.36
C SER A 207 11.56 15.43 -22.81
N LEU A 208 11.11 14.20 -23.10
CA LEU A 208 10.75 13.78 -24.46
C LEU A 208 9.64 14.64 -25.11
N PRO A 209 8.55 15.05 -24.42
CA PRO A 209 7.55 15.95 -24.97
C PRO A 209 8.10 17.31 -25.42
N SER A 210 9.04 17.90 -24.68
CA SER A 210 9.64 19.19 -25.06
C SER A 210 10.58 19.01 -26.26
N HIS A 211 11.38 17.94 -26.28
CA HIS A 211 12.23 17.60 -27.42
C HIS A 211 11.40 17.35 -28.69
N LEU A 212 10.28 16.61 -28.60
CA LEU A 212 9.38 16.38 -29.72
C LEU A 212 8.69 17.66 -30.20
N LYS A 213 8.28 18.56 -29.29
CA LYS A 213 7.74 19.88 -29.66
C LYS A 213 8.78 20.70 -30.44
N SER A 214 10.03 20.72 -29.96
CA SER A 214 11.14 21.41 -30.63
C SER A 214 11.43 20.81 -32.00
N LEU A 215 11.47 19.48 -32.12
CA LEU A 215 11.66 18.79 -33.40
C LEU A 215 10.51 19.07 -34.38
N LYS A 216 9.25 19.02 -33.91
CA LYS A 216 8.08 19.38 -34.70
C LYS A 216 8.17 20.81 -35.23
N LYS A 217 8.60 21.77 -34.38
CA LYS A 217 8.80 23.17 -34.79
C LYS A 217 9.92 23.32 -35.81
N ALA A 218 11.05 22.63 -35.61
CA ALA A 218 12.21 22.69 -36.50
C ALA A 218 11.94 22.06 -37.87
N SER A 219 11.13 20.99 -37.92
CA SER A 219 10.76 20.30 -39.17
C SER A 219 9.68 21.01 -40.00
N LEU A 220 8.97 21.99 -39.42
CA LEU A 220 7.84 22.66 -40.07
C LEU A 220 8.19 23.40 -41.38
N PRO A 221 9.30 24.15 -41.49
CA PRO A 221 9.68 24.82 -42.74
C PRO A 221 9.96 23.83 -43.88
N VAL A 222 10.65 22.73 -43.57
CA VAL A 222 10.96 21.67 -44.53
C VAL A 222 9.69 20.95 -44.98
N GLN A 223 8.77 20.66 -44.06
CA GLN A 223 7.45 20.08 -44.40
C GLN A 223 6.66 20.98 -45.36
N ASN A 224 6.67 22.31 -45.13
CA ASN A 224 5.99 23.25 -46.01
C ASN A 224 6.62 23.30 -47.41
N GLN A 225 7.94 23.18 -47.50
CA GLN A 225 8.67 23.25 -48.77
C GLN A 225 8.58 21.96 -49.58
N LEU A 226 8.50 20.80 -48.90
CA LEU A 226 8.30 19.50 -49.55
C LEU A 226 6.82 19.16 -49.81
N GLY A 227 5.88 20.02 -49.42
CA GLY A 227 4.44 19.76 -49.55
C GLY A 227 3.92 18.65 -48.63
N VAL A 228 4.73 18.19 -47.68
CA VAL A 228 4.44 17.06 -46.79
C VAL A 228 3.63 17.56 -45.59
N LEU A 229 2.32 17.76 -45.79
CA LEU A 229 1.40 18.40 -44.83
C LEU A 229 0.74 17.44 -43.83
N HIS A 230 1.45 16.42 -43.33
CA HIS A 230 0.91 15.44 -42.38
C HIS A 230 0.25 16.09 -41.14
N SER A 231 0.80 17.21 -40.66
CA SER A 231 0.25 17.95 -39.51
C SER A 231 -1.13 18.56 -39.80
N LYS A 232 -1.41 18.97 -41.05
CA LYS A 232 -2.75 19.48 -41.44
C LYS A 232 -3.73 18.33 -41.64
N LYS A 233 -3.31 17.27 -42.34
CA LYS A 233 -4.12 16.06 -42.55
C LYS A 233 -4.53 15.43 -41.20
N LEU A 234 -3.61 15.30 -40.25
CA LEU A 234 -3.91 14.77 -38.92
C LEU A 234 -4.91 15.64 -38.14
N LYS A 235 -4.79 16.96 -38.21
CA LYS A 235 -5.79 17.87 -37.59
C LYS A 235 -7.16 17.70 -38.23
N GLN A 236 -7.23 17.56 -39.55
CA GLN A 236 -8.48 17.30 -40.25
C GLN A 236 -9.08 15.94 -39.86
N HIS A 237 -8.26 14.90 -39.70
CA HIS A 237 -8.73 13.59 -39.21
C HIS A 237 -9.29 13.67 -37.79
N HIS A 238 -8.57 14.30 -36.85
CA HIS A 238 -9.10 14.49 -35.48
C HIS A 238 -10.39 15.32 -35.46
N SER A 239 -10.55 16.29 -36.36
CA SER A 239 -11.81 17.02 -36.52
C SER A 239 -12.92 16.16 -37.14
N ALA A 240 -12.57 15.28 -38.08
CA ALA A 240 -13.51 14.37 -38.72
C ALA A 240 -14.04 13.30 -37.76
N GLU A 241 -13.23 12.82 -36.81
CA GLU A 241 -13.65 11.87 -35.76
C GLU A 241 -14.82 12.38 -34.90
N LEU A 242 -15.01 13.71 -34.81
CA LEU A 242 -16.10 14.33 -34.06
C LEU A 242 -17.33 14.66 -34.93
N LEU A 243 -17.31 14.34 -36.23
CA LEU A 243 -18.46 14.57 -37.10
C LEU A 243 -19.56 13.53 -36.85
N PRO A 244 -20.85 13.91 -36.98
CA PRO A 244 -21.95 12.96 -37.03
C PRO A 244 -21.77 11.98 -38.19
N PRO A 245 -22.26 10.73 -38.08
CA PRO A 245 -22.08 9.73 -39.13
C PRO A 245 -22.46 10.22 -40.54
N PRO A 246 -23.59 10.93 -40.75
CA PRO A 246 -23.92 11.44 -42.09
C PRO A 246 -22.91 12.46 -42.63
N LEU A 247 -22.41 13.39 -41.80
CA LEU A 247 -21.40 14.36 -42.24
C LEU A 247 -20.03 13.72 -42.41
N TYR A 248 -19.70 12.72 -41.60
CA TYR A 248 -18.47 11.95 -41.76
C TYR A 248 -18.44 11.22 -43.10
N VAL A 249 -19.57 10.61 -43.50
CA VAL A 249 -19.70 9.96 -44.82
C VAL A 249 -19.53 10.97 -45.95
N VAL A 250 -20.19 12.13 -45.88
CA VAL A 250 -19.99 13.22 -46.86
C VAL A 250 -18.52 13.61 -46.95
N PHE A 251 -17.88 13.88 -45.82
CA PHE A 251 -16.47 14.28 -45.76
C PHE A 251 -15.55 13.18 -46.32
N SER A 252 -15.76 11.92 -45.93
CA SER A 252 -14.97 10.77 -46.38
C SER A 252 -15.10 10.55 -47.89
N GLN A 253 -16.31 10.59 -48.44
CA GLN A 253 -16.53 10.42 -49.89
C GLN A 253 -15.90 11.56 -50.70
N LEU A 254 -16.06 12.81 -50.26
CA LEU A 254 -15.47 13.97 -50.93
C LEU A 254 -13.94 13.97 -50.82
N MET A 255 -13.39 13.61 -49.66
CA MET A 255 -11.94 13.46 -49.46
C MET A 255 -11.38 12.33 -50.34
N ALA A 256 -12.08 11.19 -50.43
CA ALA A 256 -11.66 10.09 -51.29
C ALA A 256 -11.64 10.50 -52.76
N GLN A 257 -12.66 11.22 -53.24
CA GLN A 257 -12.69 11.75 -54.61
C GLN A 257 -11.52 12.72 -54.87
N LYS A 258 -11.25 13.62 -53.93
CA LYS A 258 -10.12 14.55 -54.01
C LYS A 258 -8.79 13.82 -54.12
N GLU A 259 -8.55 12.83 -53.26
CA GLU A 259 -7.27 12.12 -53.21
C GLU A 259 -7.10 11.15 -54.38
N ALA A 260 -8.17 10.51 -54.85
CA ALA A 260 -8.10 9.51 -55.92
C ALA A 260 -7.99 10.11 -57.33
N PHE A 261 -8.63 11.26 -57.57
CA PHE A 261 -8.73 11.87 -58.90
C PHE A 261 -8.07 13.25 -59.00
N GLU A 262 -7.37 13.70 -57.93
CA GLU A 262 -6.79 15.05 -57.82
C GLU A 262 -7.81 16.17 -58.13
N GLU A 263 -9.08 15.89 -57.80
CA GLU A 263 -10.21 16.76 -58.07
C GLU A 263 -9.98 18.16 -57.47
N LYS A 264 -10.27 19.22 -58.24
CA LYS A 264 -10.09 20.62 -57.79
C LYS A 264 -11.18 21.01 -56.79
N ILE A 265 -11.09 20.45 -55.58
CA ILE A 265 -11.95 20.70 -54.43
C ILE A 265 -11.13 20.84 -53.14
N ASP A 266 -11.54 21.74 -52.25
CA ASP A 266 -10.98 21.86 -50.91
C ASP A 266 -12.07 21.63 -49.86
N LEU A 267 -11.70 20.95 -48.78
CA LEU A 267 -12.59 20.52 -47.72
C LEU A 267 -12.11 21.05 -46.38
N GLU A 268 -13.00 21.70 -45.64
CA GLU A 268 -12.72 22.25 -44.33
C GLU A 268 -13.82 21.87 -43.34
N ILE A 269 -13.43 21.52 -42.12
CA ILE A 269 -14.38 21.27 -41.02
C ILE A 269 -14.35 22.51 -40.12
N ILE A 270 -15.46 23.23 -40.07
CA ILE A 270 -15.60 24.47 -39.31
C ILE A 270 -16.60 24.25 -38.17
N GLY A 271 -16.23 24.68 -36.97
CA GLY A 271 -17.13 24.66 -35.82
C GLY A 271 -16.41 24.64 -34.48
N SER A 272 -17.19 24.51 -33.41
CA SER A 272 -16.68 24.42 -32.04
C SER A 272 -16.32 22.98 -31.69
N MET A 273 -15.03 22.67 -31.67
CA MET A 273 -14.52 21.34 -31.29
C MET A 273 -14.89 20.95 -29.86
N LYS A 274 -14.94 21.93 -28.95
CA LYS A 274 -15.33 21.70 -27.54
C LYS A 274 -16.78 21.26 -27.45
N ASP A 275 -17.69 21.93 -28.17
CA ASP A 275 -19.11 21.57 -28.17
C ASP A 275 -19.38 20.24 -28.87
N ALA A 276 -18.57 19.90 -29.88
CA ALA A 276 -18.64 18.59 -30.54
C ALA A 276 -18.20 17.46 -29.61
N GLN A 277 -17.13 17.65 -28.84
CA GLN A 277 -16.68 16.66 -27.84
C GLN A 277 -17.69 16.47 -26.71
N THR A 278 -18.31 17.55 -26.22
CA THR A 278 -19.37 17.43 -25.21
C THR A 278 -20.59 16.71 -25.78
N PHE A 279 -20.91 16.93 -27.05
CA PHE A 279 -21.99 16.22 -27.75
C PHE A 279 -21.72 14.71 -27.85
N VAL A 280 -20.52 14.30 -28.29
CA VAL A 280 -20.12 12.88 -28.35
C VAL A 280 -20.21 12.23 -26.96
N ARG A 281 -19.75 12.91 -25.90
CA ARG A 281 -19.89 12.43 -24.52
C ARG A 281 -21.35 12.30 -24.08
N GLN A 282 -22.20 13.26 -24.45
CA GLN A 282 -23.63 13.20 -24.13
C GLN A 282 -24.35 12.07 -24.87
N GLN A 283 -23.98 11.79 -26.13
CA GLN A 283 -24.50 10.63 -26.87
C GLN A 283 -24.05 9.32 -26.24
N ALA A 284 -22.76 9.17 -25.92
CA ALA A 284 -22.24 7.96 -25.27
C ALA A 284 -22.96 7.67 -23.94
N ASN A 285 -23.27 8.70 -23.15
CA ASN A 285 -24.01 8.56 -21.90
C ASN A 285 -25.48 8.17 -22.10
N LYS A 286 -26.13 8.64 -23.18
CA LYS A 286 -27.51 8.26 -23.53
C LYS A 286 -27.60 6.81 -24.03
N ASP A 287 -26.64 6.38 -24.85
CA ASP A 287 -26.60 5.03 -25.40
C ASP A 287 -26.19 3.99 -24.36
N SER A 288 -25.47 4.39 -23.31
CA SER A 288 -25.11 3.53 -22.17
C SER A 288 -26.25 3.29 -21.17
N GLY A 289 -27.46 3.82 -21.41
CA GLY A 289 -28.63 3.57 -20.56
C GLY A 289 -28.57 4.17 -19.14
N ILE A 290 -27.59 5.03 -18.86
CA ILE A 290 -27.50 5.71 -17.56
C ILE A 290 -28.46 6.90 -17.60
N SER A 291 -29.70 6.63 -17.20
CA SER A 291 -30.73 7.64 -16.98
C SER A 291 -30.17 8.69 -16.01
N SER A 292 -29.97 9.91 -16.51
CA SER A 292 -29.51 11.03 -15.71
C SER A 292 -30.62 11.49 -14.77
N ASN A 293 -30.78 10.80 -13.65
CA ASN A 293 -31.41 11.35 -12.46
C ASN A 293 -30.31 11.59 -11.43
N GLN A 294 -30.06 12.88 -11.16
CA GLN A 294 -29.47 13.42 -9.93
C GLN A 294 -28.28 12.66 -9.34
N GLU A 295 -27.06 13.15 -9.58
CA GLU A 295 -26.41 14.04 -8.61
C GLU A 295 -25.04 14.49 -9.10
N SER A 296 -24.73 15.71 -8.69
CA SER A 296 -23.44 16.36 -8.85
C SER A 296 -22.37 15.57 -8.08
N SER A 297 -21.57 14.76 -8.77
CA SER A 297 -20.25 14.36 -8.27
C SER A 297 -19.19 15.15 -9.04
N ARG A 298 -18.95 16.38 -8.57
CA ARG A 298 -17.67 17.05 -8.81
C ARG A 298 -16.58 16.17 -8.21
N LEU A 299 -15.94 15.36 -9.06
CA LEU A 299 -14.64 14.80 -8.74
C LEU A 299 -13.62 15.82 -9.21
N GLU A 300 -12.87 16.28 -8.21
CA GLU A 300 -11.74 17.18 -8.28
C GLU A 300 -10.72 16.66 -9.31
N ASP A 301 -10.41 17.49 -10.31
CA ASP A 301 -9.20 17.34 -11.11
C ASP A 301 -8.30 18.53 -10.73
N ASP A 302 -7.40 18.22 -9.80
CA ASP A 302 -6.45 19.12 -9.17
C ASP A 302 -5.26 19.31 -10.12
N VAL A 303 -5.26 20.42 -10.86
CA VAL A 303 -4.10 20.91 -11.60
C VAL A 303 -3.83 22.34 -11.14
N PRO A 304 -2.73 22.60 -10.42
CA PRO A 304 -2.35 23.97 -10.11
C PRO A 304 -1.66 24.57 -11.34
N ASP A 305 -2.33 25.49 -12.02
CA ASP A 305 -1.69 26.41 -12.96
C ASP A 305 -1.57 27.76 -12.24
N GLU A 306 -0.32 28.09 -11.91
CA GLU A 306 0.10 29.39 -11.40
C GLU A 306 0.01 30.45 -12.52
N GLU A 307 -0.21 31.68 -12.09
CA GLU A 307 -0.09 32.95 -12.81
C GLU A 307 -1.35 33.52 -13.54
N ASP A 308 -1.73 34.70 -13.03
CA ASP A 308 -2.17 35.89 -13.76
C ASP A 308 -3.66 36.06 -14.13
N ASP A 309 -4.39 36.80 -13.31
CA ASP A 309 -4.53 38.26 -13.45
C ASP A 309 -5.72 38.77 -12.61
N GLY A 310 -5.46 39.82 -11.86
CA GLY A 310 -6.45 40.50 -11.04
C GLY A 310 -7.34 41.39 -11.88
N GLN A 311 -8.64 41.08 -11.96
CA GLN A 311 -9.71 42.07 -11.79
C GLN A 311 -11.10 41.43 -11.79
N ARG A 312 -11.71 41.40 -10.60
CA ARG A 312 -13.11 41.06 -10.37
C ARG A 312 -14.03 42.09 -11.03
N ARG A 313 -14.62 41.76 -12.18
CA ARG A 313 -15.88 42.40 -12.64
C ARG A 313 -17.01 41.37 -12.63
N ARG A 314 -17.85 41.46 -11.60
CA ARG A 314 -19.13 40.73 -11.49
C ARG A 314 -20.04 41.11 -12.67
N LYS A 315 -20.19 40.22 -13.66
CA LYS A 315 -21.26 40.34 -14.66
C LYS A 315 -22.47 39.52 -14.21
N ARG A 316 -23.57 40.22 -13.94
CA ARG A 316 -24.90 39.69 -13.62
C ARG A 316 -25.37 38.74 -14.74
N PRO A 317 -26.06 37.62 -14.43
CA PRO A 317 -26.68 36.80 -15.46
C PRO A 317 -27.80 37.59 -16.14
N LYS A 318 -27.73 37.63 -17.47
CA LYS A 318 -28.68 38.34 -18.33
C LYS A 318 -30.00 37.56 -18.33
N LYS A 319 -31.07 38.25 -17.95
CA LYS A 319 -32.47 37.80 -17.92
C LYS A 319 -32.84 37.23 -19.29
N VAL A 320 -33.21 35.95 -19.34
CA VAL A 320 -33.74 35.26 -20.51
C VAL A 320 -35.11 35.85 -20.84
N PRO A 321 -35.39 36.31 -22.08
CA PRO A 321 -36.73 36.71 -22.46
C PRO A 321 -37.59 35.48 -22.77
N SER A 322 -38.74 35.46 -22.10
CA SER A 322 -40.05 34.93 -22.53
C SER A 322 -40.07 33.73 -23.49
N LYS A 323 -40.40 32.58 -22.90
CA LYS A 323 -40.97 31.40 -23.56
C LYS A 323 -42.21 31.80 -24.37
N GLU A 324 -42.14 31.68 -25.68
CA GLU A 324 -43.32 31.48 -26.56
C GLU A 324 -42.96 31.02 -27.99
N ASN A 325 -41.67 30.97 -28.38
CA ASN A 325 -41.24 30.44 -29.70
C ASN A 325 -40.37 29.15 -29.65
N LEU A 326 -40.35 28.43 -28.52
CA LEU A 326 -39.38 27.32 -28.31
C LEU A 326 -39.69 26.01 -29.03
N GLU A 327 -40.93 25.75 -29.44
CA GLU A 327 -41.31 24.44 -30.00
C GLU A 327 -40.70 24.21 -31.39
N HIS A 328 -40.64 25.23 -32.24
CA HIS A 328 -39.98 25.14 -33.55
C HIS A 328 -38.44 25.20 -33.42
N ALA A 329 -37.90 25.94 -32.44
CA ALA A 329 -36.46 26.13 -32.27
C ALA A 329 -35.72 24.84 -31.84
N GLY A 330 -36.44 23.91 -31.17
CA GLY A 330 -35.87 22.65 -30.71
C GLY A 330 -35.57 21.65 -31.81
N TYR A 331 -36.37 21.58 -32.88
CA TYR A 331 -36.22 20.58 -33.96
C TYR A 331 -35.08 20.91 -34.93
N TYR A 332 -34.81 22.20 -35.14
CA TYR A 332 -33.73 22.69 -36.01
C TYR A 332 -32.36 22.79 -35.30
N GLN A 333 -32.15 21.98 -34.26
CA GLN A 333 -30.86 21.93 -33.57
C GLN A 333 -29.79 21.33 -34.50
N VAL A 334 -28.86 22.19 -34.93
CA VAL A 334 -27.73 21.81 -35.79
C VAL A 334 -26.54 21.36 -34.97
N HIS A 335 -25.79 20.41 -35.52
CA HIS A 335 -24.52 19.96 -34.95
C HIS A 335 -23.49 21.12 -34.93
N PRO A 336 -22.65 21.23 -33.88
CA PRO A 336 -21.65 22.30 -33.74
C PRO A 336 -20.56 22.30 -34.83
N LEU A 337 -20.29 21.15 -35.47
CA LEU A 337 -19.39 21.04 -36.62
C LEU A 337 -20.14 20.98 -37.94
N LYS A 338 -19.58 21.65 -38.94
CA LYS A 338 -20.09 21.77 -40.30
C LYS A 338 -18.97 21.41 -41.28
N VAL A 339 -19.35 20.84 -42.43
CA VAL A 339 -18.39 20.54 -43.51
C VAL A 339 -18.55 21.61 -44.59
N ILE A 340 -17.45 22.28 -44.92
CA ILE A 340 -17.38 23.28 -45.97
C ILE A 340 -16.64 22.67 -47.16
N LEU A 341 -17.27 22.73 -48.32
CA LEU A 341 -16.72 22.27 -49.60
C LEU A 341 -16.52 23.49 -50.50
N HIS A 342 -15.27 23.72 -50.90
CA HIS A 342 -14.89 24.69 -51.90
C HIS A 342 -14.74 23.98 -53.25
N ILE A 343 -15.54 24.39 -54.23
CA ILE A 343 -15.51 23.84 -55.59
C ILE A 343 -14.84 24.87 -56.49
N TYR A 344 -13.83 24.43 -57.24
CA TYR A 344 -13.10 25.26 -58.19
C TYR A 344 -13.43 24.87 -59.64
N ASP A 345 -13.06 25.75 -60.56
CA ASP A 345 -13.19 25.51 -61.99
C ASP A 345 -12.21 24.46 -62.49
N ASP A 346 -12.75 23.55 -63.29
CA ASP A 346 -12.05 22.43 -63.91
C ASP A 346 -11.26 22.86 -65.16
N GLU A 347 -11.79 23.85 -65.91
CA GLU A 347 -11.37 24.14 -67.29
C GLU A 347 -10.20 25.14 -67.41
N THR A 348 -9.79 25.79 -66.33
CA THR A 348 -8.70 26.78 -66.39
C THR A 348 -7.34 26.13 -66.11
N SER A 349 -6.41 26.26 -67.06
CA SER A 349 -4.97 25.93 -66.91
C SER A 349 -4.17 27.00 -66.15
N ASP A 350 -4.85 27.99 -65.57
CA ASP A 350 -4.20 29.03 -64.77
C ASP A 350 -3.64 28.46 -63.45
N PRO A 351 -2.49 28.95 -62.95
CA PRO A 351 -1.84 28.44 -61.74
C PRO A 351 -2.63 28.73 -60.44
N LYS A 352 -3.75 29.46 -60.52
CA LYS A 352 -4.66 29.69 -59.37
C LYS A 352 -6.07 29.24 -59.75
N PRO A 353 -6.62 28.19 -59.11
CA PRO A 353 -7.95 27.71 -59.42
C PRO A 353 -8.99 28.77 -59.02
N VAL A 354 -9.85 29.16 -59.97
CA VAL A 354 -10.93 30.11 -59.71
C VAL A 354 -12.02 29.40 -58.90
N LYS A 355 -12.34 29.95 -57.73
CA LYS A 355 -13.36 29.40 -56.83
C LYS A 355 -14.75 29.66 -57.40
N LEU A 356 -15.49 28.60 -57.74
CA LEU A 356 -16.83 28.70 -58.33
C LEU A 356 -17.92 28.86 -57.26
N VAL A 357 -17.89 28.02 -56.22
CA VAL A 357 -18.91 28.03 -55.18
C VAL A 357 -18.38 27.42 -53.87
N THR A 358 -18.89 27.92 -52.74
CA THR A 358 -18.70 27.30 -51.42
C THR A 358 -20.01 26.69 -50.97
N LEU A 359 -20.00 25.39 -50.66
CA LEU A 359 -21.13 24.69 -50.08
C LEU A 359 -20.89 24.43 -48.61
N LYS A 360 -21.91 24.70 -47.80
CA LYS A 360 -21.92 24.44 -46.36
C LYS A 360 -22.92 23.32 -46.07
N PHE A 361 -22.40 22.21 -45.54
CA PHE A 361 -23.18 21.08 -45.06
C PHE A 361 -23.37 21.19 -43.54
N GLU A 362 -24.63 21.22 -43.13
CA GLU A 362 -25.06 21.25 -41.72
C GLU A 362 -25.89 20.00 -41.43
N TYR A 363 -25.76 19.42 -40.24
CA TYR A 363 -26.57 18.27 -39.85
C TYR A 363 -27.54 18.64 -38.73
N MET A 364 -28.83 18.35 -38.96
CA MET A 364 -29.90 18.58 -37.99
C MET A 364 -30.11 17.32 -37.15
N LEU A 365 -29.76 17.42 -35.88
CA LEU A 365 -29.64 16.27 -34.96
C LEU A 365 -30.98 15.54 -34.74
N LYS A 366 -32.06 16.29 -34.55
CA LYS A 366 -33.38 15.70 -34.22
C LYS A 366 -34.14 15.20 -35.44
N LEU A 367 -33.92 15.83 -36.59
CA LEU A 367 -34.57 15.44 -37.84
C LEU A 367 -33.78 14.35 -38.58
N ASN A 368 -32.50 14.12 -38.22
CA ASN A 368 -31.59 13.24 -38.95
C ASN A 368 -31.54 13.60 -40.45
N VAL A 369 -31.25 14.87 -40.73
CA VAL A 369 -31.24 15.41 -42.09
C VAL A 369 -30.00 16.29 -42.29
N VAL A 370 -29.35 16.14 -43.44
CA VAL A 370 -28.25 17.01 -43.88
C VAL A 370 -28.79 18.17 -44.71
N CYS A 371 -28.52 19.40 -44.32
CA CYS A 371 -28.89 20.60 -45.07
C CYS A 371 -27.68 21.18 -45.78
N VAL A 372 -27.86 21.63 -47.02
CA VAL A 372 -26.81 22.25 -47.82
C VAL A 372 -27.23 23.65 -48.21
N GLY A 373 -26.32 24.61 -48.03
CA GLY A 373 -26.49 25.98 -48.48
C GLY A 373 -25.23 26.51 -49.14
N ILE A 374 -25.38 27.60 -49.89
CA ILE A 374 -24.23 28.33 -50.47
C ILE A 374 -23.75 29.35 -49.44
N GLU A 375 -22.45 29.37 -49.20
CA GLU A 375 -21.80 30.38 -48.37
C GLU A 375 -21.34 31.54 -49.28
N ALA A 376 -22.29 32.42 -49.62
CA ALA A 376 -22.02 33.66 -50.37
C ALA A 376 -22.24 34.87 -49.45
N ALA A 377 -21.31 35.83 -49.51
CA ALA A 377 -21.25 36.96 -48.59
C ALA A 377 -22.23 38.11 -48.91
N ASN A 378 -23.01 38.09 -50.00
CA ASN A 378 -23.88 39.22 -50.36
C ASN A 378 -25.05 38.94 -51.34
N GLU A 379 -25.41 37.70 -51.65
CA GLU A 379 -26.55 37.40 -52.53
C GLU A 379 -27.72 36.87 -51.69
N GLY A 380 -28.90 37.48 -51.84
CA GLY A 380 -30.09 37.18 -51.06
C GLY A 380 -30.62 35.75 -51.25
N PRO A 381 -31.71 35.36 -50.57
CA PRO A 381 -32.31 34.02 -50.61
C PRO A 381 -32.88 33.57 -51.98
N GLN A 382 -32.61 34.32 -53.05
CA GLN A 382 -33.19 34.13 -54.38
C GLN A 382 -32.30 33.36 -55.36
N ASP A 383 -30.98 33.25 -55.14
CA ASP A 383 -30.10 32.46 -56.00
C ASP A 383 -30.00 31.00 -55.56
N ASN A 384 -31.09 30.27 -55.75
CA ASN A 384 -31.19 28.85 -55.42
C ASN A 384 -30.59 27.96 -56.52
N ILE A 385 -29.29 28.13 -56.80
CA ILE A 385 -28.52 27.33 -57.78
C ILE A 385 -28.64 25.82 -57.50
N LEU A 386 -28.83 25.43 -56.23
CA LEU A 386 -28.94 24.02 -55.82
C LEU A 386 -30.35 23.43 -56.00
N CYS A 387 -31.38 24.25 -56.21
CA CYS A 387 -32.76 23.77 -56.40
C CYS A 387 -32.93 23.15 -57.78
N ASN A 388 -33.57 21.99 -57.86
CA ASN A 388 -33.74 21.23 -59.08
C ASN A 388 -32.39 20.89 -59.76
N LEU A 389 -31.33 20.65 -58.98
CA LEU A 389 -30.08 20.05 -59.51
C LEU A 389 -30.36 18.65 -60.07
N PHE A 390 -31.30 17.97 -59.42
CA PHE A 390 -31.99 16.79 -59.90
C PHE A 390 -33.49 17.10 -60.03
N PRO A 391 -34.21 16.45 -60.95
CA PRO A 391 -35.67 16.62 -61.05
C PRO A 391 -36.35 16.41 -59.70
N ASP A 392 -37.39 17.20 -59.43
CA ASP A 392 -38.24 17.10 -58.23
C ASP A 392 -37.50 17.22 -56.88
N ASP A 393 -36.36 17.93 -56.87
CA ASP A 393 -35.58 18.23 -55.66
C ASP A 393 -35.46 19.74 -55.42
N THR A 394 -36.54 20.31 -54.88
CA THR A 394 -36.63 21.74 -54.54
C THR A 394 -35.98 22.09 -53.20
N GLY A 395 -35.65 21.09 -52.39
CA GLY A 395 -35.14 21.28 -51.02
C GLY A 395 -36.14 21.94 -50.06
N LEU A 396 -37.44 21.97 -50.40
CA LEU A 396 -38.50 22.52 -49.54
C LEU A 396 -39.26 21.44 -48.76
N GLU A 397 -39.03 20.17 -49.09
CA GLU A 397 -39.67 19.02 -48.44
C GLU A 397 -38.64 18.24 -47.63
N LEU A 398 -39.07 17.68 -46.50
CA LEU A 398 -38.24 16.77 -45.73
C LEU A 398 -38.13 15.43 -46.47
N PRO A 399 -36.92 14.89 -46.68
CA PRO A 399 -36.69 13.79 -47.61
C PRO A 399 -37.18 12.42 -47.13
N HIS A 400 -37.28 12.19 -45.81
CA HIS A 400 -37.71 10.89 -45.26
C HIS A 400 -38.93 11.02 -44.33
N GLN A 401 -39.73 9.95 -44.27
CA GLN A 401 -41.03 9.95 -43.59
C GLN A 401 -40.93 10.18 -42.08
N SER A 402 -39.87 9.70 -41.42
CA SER A 402 -39.70 9.92 -39.98
C SER A 402 -39.47 11.39 -39.65
N ALA A 403 -38.75 12.15 -40.47
CA ALA A 403 -38.65 13.60 -40.33
C ALA A 403 -39.98 14.31 -40.60
N LYS A 404 -40.78 13.84 -41.56
CA LYS A 404 -42.12 14.38 -41.83
C LYS A 404 -43.06 14.19 -40.63
N LEU A 405 -43.07 13.00 -40.04
CA LEU A 405 -43.83 12.71 -38.82
C LEU A 405 -43.35 13.53 -37.62
N ALA A 406 -42.03 13.68 -37.44
CA ALA A 406 -41.47 14.50 -36.37
C ALA A 406 -41.73 16.00 -36.56
N GLY A 407 -41.88 16.46 -37.81
CA GLY A 407 -42.18 17.85 -38.17
C GLY A 407 -43.68 18.18 -38.21
N GLY A 408 -44.57 17.18 -38.23
CA GLY A 408 -46.02 17.37 -38.37
C GLY A 408 -46.47 17.59 -39.83
N ASP A 409 -47.73 17.25 -40.11
CA ASP A 409 -48.32 17.06 -41.46
C ASP A 409 -48.33 18.29 -42.41
N ASN A 410 -47.85 19.47 -42.01
CA ASN A 410 -47.95 20.71 -42.80
C ASN A 410 -46.64 21.49 -43.01
N LEU A 411 -45.47 20.90 -42.76
CA LEU A 411 -44.22 21.65 -42.84
C LEU A 411 -43.54 21.62 -44.23
N LYS A 412 -43.80 22.66 -45.04
CA LYS A 412 -42.76 23.16 -45.96
C LYS A 412 -41.58 23.61 -45.12
N PHE A 413 -40.39 23.07 -45.39
CA PHE A 413 -39.16 23.44 -44.71
C PHE A 413 -38.96 24.97 -44.82
N ASP A 414 -38.49 25.60 -43.74
CA ASP A 414 -38.44 27.05 -43.61
C ASP A 414 -37.71 27.71 -44.79
N VAL A 415 -38.49 28.39 -45.64
CA VAL A 415 -38.04 29.05 -46.88
C VAL A 415 -37.03 30.16 -46.58
N LYS A 416 -37.01 30.68 -45.35
CA LYS A 416 -36.09 31.74 -44.93
C LYS A 416 -34.67 31.24 -44.63
N ARG A 417 -34.48 29.92 -44.48
CA ARG A 417 -33.14 29.35 -44.23
C ARG A 417 -32.35 29.23 -45.54
N SER A 418 -31.08 29.60 -45.47
CA SER A 418 -30.15 29.51 -46.60
C SER A 418 -29.65 28.07 -46.87
N SER A 419 -29.87 27.13 -45.95
CA SER A 419 -29.46 25.73 -46.08
C SER A 419 -30.68 24.83 -46.12
N ARG A 420 -30.78 23.99 -47.15
CA ARG A 420 -31.99 23.20 -47.47
C ARG A 420 -31.71 21.70 -47.48
N PRO A 421 -32.68 20.86 -47.08
CA PRO A 421 -32.55 19.40 -47.05
C PRO A 421 -32.77 18.78 -48.42
N PHE A 422 -31.82 18.95 -49.34
CA PHE A 422 -31.92 18.33 -50.66
C PHE A 422 -31.84 16.80 -50.60
N LYS A 423 -32.56 16.12 -51.49
CA LYS A 423 -32.55 14.65 -51.62
C LYS A 423 -31.16 14.15 -52.02
N TRP A 424 -30.50 14.83 -52.95
CA TRP A 424 -29.13 14.47 -53.37
C TRP A 424 -28.11 14.57 -52.21
N ALA A 425 -28.30 15.53 -51.30
CA ALA A 425 -27.41 15.71 -50.16
C ALA A 425 -27.56 14.60 -49.12
N GLN A 426 -28.78 14.06 -48.95
CA GLN A 426 -28.99 12.89 -48.08
C GLN A 426 -28.29 11.66 -48.63
N HIS A 427 -28.43 11.40 -49.93
CA HIS A 427 -27.79 10.25 -50.56
C HIS A 427 -26.26 10.34 -50.57
N LEU A 428 -25.70 11.54 -50.70
CA LEU A 428 -24.26 11.78 -50.51
C LEU A 428 -23.84 11.48 -49.06
N ALA A 429 -24.70 11.79 -48.09
CA ALA A 429 -24.47 11.50 -46.68
C ALA A 429 -24.72 10.05 -46.26
N GLY A 430 -25.05 9.16 -47.21
CA GLY A 430 -25.38 7.76 -46.93
C GLY A 430 -26.76 7.54 -46.31
N ILE A 431 -27.62 8.56 -46.30
CA ILE A 431 -29.01 8.45 -45.85
C ILE A 431 -29.87 8.09 -47.07
N ASP A 432 -30.16 6.80 -47.21
CA ASP A 432 -31.07 6.28 -48.23
C ASP A 432 -32.49 6.12 -47.66
N PHE A 433 -33.48 6.58 -48.42
CA PHE A 433 -34.89 6.51 -48.06
C PHE A 433 -35.72 5.88 -49.19
N LEU A 434 -36.81 5.21 -48.81
CA LEU A 434 -37.73 4.58 -49.74
C LEU A 434 -38.56 5.63 -50.48
N PRO A 435 -38.82 5.45 -51.78
CA PRO A 435 -39.80 6.25 -52.49
C PRO A 435 -41.18 6.17 -51.84
N GLU A 436 -41.95 7.26 -51.90
CA GLU A 436 -43.31 7.32 -51.31
C GLU A 436 -44.31 6.38 -51.99
N VAL A 437 -44.06 6.04 -53.25
CA VAL A 437 -44.86 5.11 -54.03
C VAL A 437 -43.99 3.93 -54.40
N SER A 438 -44.52 2.72 -54.21
CA SER A 438 -43.82 1.49 -54.60
C SER A 438 -43.44 1.55 -56.09
N PRO A 439 -42.19 1.19 -56.45
CA PRO A 439 -41.77 1.10 -57.85
C PRO A 439 -42.67 0.19 -58.70
N LEU A 440 -43.37 -0.76 -58.06
CA LEU A 440 -44.28 -1.70 -58.72
C LEU A 440 -45.60 -1.04 -59.19
N LEU A 441 -46.07 0.00 -58.49
CA LEU A 441 -47.31 0.72 -58.85
C LEU A 441 -47.09 1.72 -59.99
N LYS A 442 -45.90 2.33 -60.08
CA LYS A 442 -45.53 3.22 -61.18
C LYS A 442 -45.48 2.55 -62.55
N ALA A 443 -45.24 1.23 -62.58
CA ALA A 443 -45.25 0.46 -63.82
C ALA A 443 -46.66 0.16 -64.35
N GLN A 444 -47.71 0.28 -63.52
CA GLN A 444 -49.08 -0.09 -63.88
C GLN A 444 -50.00 1.10 -64.25
N GLU A 445 -49.63 2.33 -63.92
CA GLU A 445 -50.46 3.53 -64.23
C GLU A 445 -50.20 4.14 -65.64
N ASN A 446 -49.20 3.65 -66.38
CA ASN A 446 -48.79 4.22 -67.68
C ASN A 446 -49.53 3.57 -68.88
N THR A 447 -50.87 3.58 -68.89
CA THR A 447 -51.67 3.17 -70.09
C THR A 447 -52.59 4.27 -70.64
N SER A 448 -52.33 5.54 -70.35
CA SER A 448 -52.96 6.65 -71.09
C SER A 448 -51.92 7.68 -71.51
N ASP A 449 -51.81 7.85 -72.83
CA ASP A 449 -50.95 8.79 -73.54
C ASP A 449 -51.02 10.21 -72.95
N GLU A 450 -49.85 10.71 -72.50
CA GLU A 450 -49.43 12.13 -72.37
C GLU A 450 -48.21 12.30 -71.41
N MET A 451 -47.63 11.21 -70.88
CA MET A 451 -46.51 11.27 -69.90
C MET A 451 -45.22 10.57 -70.35
N SER A 452 -44.84 10.67 -71.63
CA SER A 452 -43.53 10.17 -72.11
C SER A 452 -42.31 10.94 -71.55
N LYS A 453 -42.54 12.01 -70.78
CA LYS A 453 -41.49 12.75 -70.09
C LYS A 453 -41.27 12.34 -68.63
N SER A 454 -42.17 11.68 -67.90
CA SER A 454 -41.89 11.40 -66.47
C SER A 454 -41.01 10.17 -66.23
N ASP A 455 -41.00 9.20 -67.15
CA ASP A 455 -40.34 7.90 -66.95
C ASP A 455 -38.81 7.96 -67.13
N VAL A 456 -38.30 8.87 -67.98
CA VAL A 456 -36.86 9.15 -68.08
C VAL A 456 -36.33 9.88 -66.83
N PHE A 457 -37.22 10.51 -66.05
CA PHE A 457 -36.84 11.46 -64.99
C PHE A 457 -36.70 10.79 -63.61
N ALA A 458 -37.46 9.74 -63.33
CA ALA A 458 -37.22 8.88 -62.16
C ALA A 458 -35.86 8.16 -62.24
N SER A 459 -35.33 7.98 -63.45
CA SER A 459 -34.05 7.31 -63.72
C SER A 459 -32.85 8.07 -63.14
N GLY A 460 -32.81 9.41 -63.19
CA GLY A 460 -31.61 10.19 -62.86
C GLY A 460 -31.08 10.02 -61.43
N LEU A 461 -31.97 10.02 -60.42
CA LEU A 461 -31.58 9.76 -59.02
C LEU A 461 -31.26 8.29 -58.77
N SER A 462 -31.92 7.37 -59.49
CA SER A 462 -31.63 5.93 -59.39
C SER A 462 -30.30 5.54 -60.04
N LEU A 463 -29.93 6.18 -61.16
CA LEU A 463 -28.63 6.04 -61.82
C LEU A 463 -27.52 6.62 -60.94
N TYR A 464 -27.76 7.80 -60.35
CA TYR A 464 -26.87 8.40 -59.36
C TYR A 464 -26.60 7.47 -58.17
N ARG A 465 -27.58 6.67 -57.73
CA ARG A 465 -27.37 5.69 -56.63
C ARG A 465 -26.41 4.56 -57.00
N GLN A 466 -26.24 4.23 -58.29
CA GLN A 466 -25.59 3.00 -58.76
C GLN A 466 -24.08 3.15 -59.07
N GLN A 467 -23.57 4.34 -59.43
CA GLN A 467 -22.12 4.62 -59.60
C GLN A 467 -21.83 6.15 -59.68
N ASN A 468 -20.66 6.60 -59.21
CA ASN A 468 -20.11 7.98 -59.33
C ASN A 468 -20.98 9.13 -58.77
N ARG A 469 -21.53 8.95 -57.56
CA ARG A 469 -22.31 9.96 -56.83
C ARG A 469 -21.61 11.30 -56.73
N VAL A 470 -20.39 11.32 -56.20
CA VAL A 470 -19.65 12.55 -55.91
C VAL A 470 -19.36 13.32 -57.20
N GLU A 471 -18.82 12.63 -58.21
CA GLU A 471 -18.47 13.21 -59.51
C GLU A 471 -19.69 13.84 -60.20
N THR A 472 -20.81 13.11 -60.26
CA THR A 472 -22.05 13.60 -60.89
C THR A 472 -22.55 14.89 -60.23
N ILE A 473 -22.48 14.97 -58.90
CA ILE A 473 -22.88 16.18 -58.15
C ILE A 473 -21.93 17.34 -58.47
N LEU A 474 -20.62 17.11 -58.41
CA LEU A 474 -19.61 18.14 -58.66
C LEU A 474 -19.74 18.70 -60.09
N GLN A 475 -19.86 17.82 -61.09
CA GLN A 475 -20.06 18.22 -62.49
C GLN A 475 -21.33 19.05 -62.67
N ARG A 476 -22.48 18.59 -62.14
CA ARG A 476 -23.74 19.33 -62.27
C ARG A 476 -23.68 20.70 -61.59
N ILE A 477 -23.04 20.80 -60.42
CA ILE A 477 -22.86 22.08 -59.72
C ILE A 477 -21.96 23.01 -60.55
N ARG A 478 -20.85 22.49 -61.10
CA ARG A 478 -19.95 23.26 -61.97
C ARG A 478 -20.69 23.75 -63.22
N SER A 479 -21.35 22.87 -63.97
CA SER A 479 -22.10 23.22 -65.18
C SER A 479 -23.16 24.27 -64.88
N ARG A 480 -23.88 24.14 -63.76
CA ARG A 480 -24.92 25.09 -63.39
C ARG A 480 -24.37 26.44 -62.95
N LYS A 481 -23.27 26.47 -62.19
CA LYS A 481 -22.63 27.74 -61.80
C LYS A 481 -22.02 28.44 -63.01
N LYS A 482 -21.41 27.70 -63.94
CA LYS A 482 -20.93 28.23 -65.22
C LYS A 482 -22.08 28.79 -66.07
N ALA A 483 -23.19 28.07 -66.18
CA ALA A 483 -24.37 28.55 -66.89
C ALA A 483 -24.95 29.83 -66.27
N GLN A 484 -25.00 29.93 -64.93
CA GLN A 484 -25.41 31.16 -64.25
C GLN A 484 -24.45 32.32 -64.54
N LEU A 485 -23.13 32.08 -64.48
CA LEU A 485 -22.12 33.10 -64.80
C LEU A 485 -22.16 33.54 -66.27
N ALA A 486 -22.63 32.68 -67.18
CA ALA A 486 -22.80 33.01 -68.60
C ALA A 486 -24.12 33.73 -68.93
N LEU A 487 -25.08 33.74 -67.99
CA LEU A 487 -26.38 34.43 -68.11
C LEU A 487 -26.36 35.86 -67.52
N VAL A 488 -25.31 36.20 -66.78
CA VAL A 488 -25.00 37.54 -66.25
C VAL A 488 -24.05 38.24 -67.22
#